data_AF-A0A645C4G9-F1
#
_entry.id   AF-A0A645C4G9-F1
#
_cell.length_a   1.000
_cell.length_b   1.000
_cell.length_c   1.000
_cell.angle_alpha   90.00
_cell.angle_beta   90.00
_cell.angle_gamma   90.00
#
_symmetry.space_group_name_H-M   'P 1'
#
loop_
_entity.id
_entity.type
_entity.pdbx_description
1 polymer ?
#
loop_
_entity_poly.entity_id
_entity_poly.type
_entity_poly.pdbx_seq_one_letter_code
_entity_poly.pdbx_strand_id
1 'polypeptide(L)'
;MTVRRKSERFRLLVDKLLIFCPICFVLVSCQDVDSVESHLRNDNPHWVCEKDSYSLLYKNNEWNLYIKGPNLKNLSALKHNDFSIVVLDNIEVKDLAFLANSTKLKQLIIQNAPGLTDISALRGKSLKKFYLYNTGVENFDAVYDAPLCHLLLPGSKISDLSKFSNLKKLTYLDLSDCSNIHTIDSLKDCNHLKKIDLSGTSVNDVSPLYGKEFDYFEIDNIPIASKGIPVNITLKKTEEKMKEIVEIGGNR
;
A
#
# COMPACT_ATOMS: atom_id res chain seq x y z
N MET A 1 11.27 7.65 39.46
CA MET A 1 9.84 7.37 39.73
C MET A 1 9.05 8.39 38.93
N THR A 2 8.52 8.11 37.74
CA THR A 2 7.10 7.78 37.51
C THR A 2 6.89 7.38 36.03
N VAL A 3 7.11 6.12 35.65
CA VAL A 3 6.67 5.55 34.34
C VAL A 3 6.22 4.07 34.50
N ARG A 4 5.62 3.73 35.64
CA ARG A 4 5.13 2.35 35.90
C ARG A 4 3.62 2.22 36.14
N ARG A 5 2.83 3.31 36.06
CA ARG A 5 1.40 3.29 36.46
C ARG A 5 0.35 3.20 35.34
N LYS A 6 0.73 3.18 34.05
CA LYS A 6 -0.24 3.00 32.95
C LYS A 6 -0.40 1.55 32.46
N SER A 7 0.56 0.66 32.70
CA SER A 7 0.44 -0.76 32.32
C SER A 7 -0.40 -1.59 33.31
N GLU A 8 -0.44 -1.23 34.59
CA GLU A 8 -1.24 -1.98 35.59
C GLU A 8 -2.75 -1.83 35.43
N ARG A 9 -3.26 -0.68 34.97
CA ARG A 9 -4.69 -0.50 34.70
C ARG A 9 -5.17 -1.27 33.46
N PHE A 10 -4.28 -1.56 32.51
CA PHE A 10 -4.59 -2.43 31.37
C PHE A 10 -4.57 -3.91 31.77
N ARG A 11 -3.63 -4.32 32.62
CA ARG A 11 -3.57 -5.68 33.19
C ARG A 11 -4.87 -6.07 33.89
N LEU A 12 -5.42 -5.18 34.72
CA LEU A 12 -6.66 -5.42 35.46
C LEU A 12 -7.94 -5.52 34.59
N LEU A 13 -7.92 -5.01 33.35
CA LEU A 13 -9.06 -5.12 32.44
C LEU A 13 -8.99 -6.40 31.58
N VAL A 14 -7.79 -6.88 31.27
CA VAL A 14 -7.55 -8.12 30.51
C VAL A 14 -7.80 -9.35 31.38
N ASP A 15 -7.46 -9.31 32.67
CA ASP A 15 -7.64 -10.44 33.60
C ASP A 15 -9.12 -10.77 33.92
N LYS A 16 -10.08 -9.90 33.58
CA LYS A 16 -11.52 -10.14 33.81
C LYS A 16 -12.27 -10.80 32.64
N LEU A 17 -11.60 -11.07 31.52
CA LEU A 17 -12.19 -11.73 30.34
C LEU A 17 -11.56 -13.10 30.03
N LEU A 18 -10.88 -13.71 31.01
CA LEU A 18 -10.46 -15.10 30.94
C LEU A 18 -11.66 -16.03 31.19
N ILE A 19 -12.51 -16.19 30.17
CA ILE A 19 -13.38 -17.37 30.08
C ILE A 19 -12.49 -18.53 29.64
N PHE A 20 -12.13 -19.37 30.61
CA PHE A 20 -11.50 -20.67 30.37
C PHE A 20 -12.43 -21.52 29.49
N CYS A 21 -12.08 -21.69 28.21
CA CYS A 21 -12.64 -22.71 27.35
C CYS A 21 -11.63 -23.86 27.24
N PRO A 22 -11.87 -25.04 27.86
CA PRO A 22 -10.88 -26.12 27.93
C PRO A 22 -10.76 -26.95 26.63
N ILE A 23 -11.19 -26.44 25.48
CA ILE A 23 -11.18 -27.18 24.19
C ILE A 23 -10.52 -26.40 23.03
N CYS A 24 -10.12 -25.14 23.21
CA CYS A 24 -9.52 -24.38 22.10
C CYS A 24 -7.99 -24.47 22.09
N PHE A 25 -7.47 -25.19 21.08
CA PHE A 25 -6.13 -24.95 20.54
C PHE A 25 -5.92 -23.43 20.41
N VAL A 26 -4.92 -22.90 21.11
CA VAL A 26 -4.61 -21.47 21.13
C VAL A 26 -4.10 -21.07 19.74
N LEU A 27 -5.04 -20.64 18.89
CA LEU A 27 -4.78 -19.72 17.80
C LEU A 27 -4.18 -18.47 18.43
N VAL A 28 -2.92 -18.18 18.14
CA VAL A 28 -2.34 -16.85 18.37
C VAL A 28 -3.00 -15.89 17.38
N SER A 29 -4.26 -15.55 17.64
CA SER A 29 -5.02 -14.56 16.90
C SER A 29 -4.76 -13.22 17.55
N CYS A 30 -3.98 -12.33 16.92
CA CYS A 30 -3.90 -10.86 17.04
C CYS A 30 -4.28 -10.13 18.37
N GLN A 31 -4.27 -10.80 19.53
CA GLN A 31 -4.76 -10.27 20.81
C GLN A 31 -3.61 -9.79 21.70
N ASP A 32 -2.37 -10.01 21.28
CA ASP A 32 -1.19 -9.58 22.02
C ASP A 32 -0.18 -8.90 21.09
N VAL A 33 -0.07 -7.58 21.25
CA VAL A 33 0.91 -6.73 20.54
C VAL A 33 2.33 -7.16 20.90
N ASP A 34 2.56 -7.57 22.15
CA ASP A 34 3.88 -8.01 22.64
C ASP A 34 4.26 -9.36 22.02
N SER A 35 3.26 -10.20 21.72
CA SER A 35 3.46 -11.41 20.93
C SER A 35 3.94 -11.06 19.51
N VAL A 36 3.29 -10.15 18.80
CA VAL A 36 3.70 -9.84 17.42
C VAL A 36 5.11 -9.25 17.32
N GLU A 37 5.46 -8.28 18.16
CA GLU A 37 6.82 -7.70 18.16
C GLU A 37 7.89 -8.74 18.52
N SER A 38 7.66 -9.53 19.57
CA SER A 38 8.62 -10.56 20.00
C SER A 38 8.84 -11.62 18.91
N HIS A 39 7.78 -12.09 18.25
CA HIS A 39 7.91 -13.01 17.11
C HIS A 39 8.69 -12.38 15.96
N LEU A 40 8.41 -11.12 15.60
CA LEU A 40 9.17 -10.42 14.56
C LEU A 40 10.64 -10.25 14.91
N ARG A 41 10.98 -9.94 16.16
CA ARG A 41 12.38 -9.86 16.62
C ARG A 41 13.07 -11.22 16.60
N ASN A 42 12.37 -12.28 16.96
CA ASN A 42 12.90 -13.64 16.92
C ASN A 42 13.18 -14.08 15.48
N ASP A 43 12.25 -13.80 14.56
CA ASP A 43 12.40 -14.11 13.13
C ASP A 43 13.43 -13.21 12.43
N ASN A 44 13.72 -12.04 13.00
CA ASN A 44 14.61 -11.02 12.43
C ASN A 44 15.58 -10.48 13.49
N PRO A 45 16.58 -11.27 13.93
CA PRO A 45 17.49 -10.88 15.02
C PRO A 45 18.36 -9.66 14.70
N HIS A 46 18.46 -9.28 13.41
CA HIS A 46 19.20 -8.10 12.96
C HIS A 46 18.30 -6.91 12.60
N TRP A 47 16.98 -7.03 12.76
CA TRP A 47 16.05 -5.94 12.52
C TRP A 47 16.37 -4.75 13.42
N VAL A 48 16.62 -3.59 12.80
CA VAL A 48 16.82 -2.33 13.52
C VAL A 48 15.45 -1.76 13.88
N CYS A 49 14.95 -2.20 15.03
CA CYS A 49 13.66 -1.75 15.56
C CYS A 49 13.85 -0.61 16.57
N GLU A 50 13.44 0.59 16.17
CA GLU A 50 13.34 1.78 17.00
C GLU A 50 11.96 1.90 17.67
N LYS A 51 11.78 2.93 18.50
CA LYS A 51 10.55 3.15 19.29
C LYS A 51 9.27 3.20 18.44
N ASP A 52 9.35 3.71 17.21
CA ASP A 52 8.21 3.87 16.31
C ASP A 52 8.32 2.93 15.09
N SER A 53 9.18 1.92 15.15
CA SER A 53 9.36 0.93 14.08
C SER A 53 8.16 0.01 13.91
N TYR A 54 7.24 -0.01 14.86
CA TYR A 54 6.09 -0.90 14.82
C TYR A 54 4.89 -0.27 15.51
N SER A 55 3.71 -0.42 14.90
CA SER A 55 2.44 -0.06 15.51
C SER A 55 1.35 -1.01 15.04
N LEU A 56 0.54 -1.47 15.99
CA LEU A 56 -0.67 -2.23 15.74
C LEU A 56 -1.86 -1.44 16.26
N LEU A 57 -2.76 -1.05 15.36
CA LEU A 57 -3.91 -0.21 15.66
C LEU A 57 -5.20 -1.00 15.43
N TYR A 58 -6.09 -0.96 16.42
CA TYR A 58 -7.45 -1.49 16.26
C TYR A 58 -8.44 -0.33 16.08
N LYS A 59 -9.03 -0.21 14.90
CA LYS A 59 -10.00 0.86 14.59
C LYS A 59 -11.13 0.29 13.73
N ASN A 60 -12.37 0.69 14.01
CA ASN A 60 -13.55 0.26 13.25
C ASN A 60 -13.67 -1.27 13.12
N ASN A 61 -13.34 -2.00 14.18
CA ASN A 61 -13.38 -3.47 14.22
C ASN A 61 -12.36 -4.17 13.28
N GLU A 62 -11.28 -3.47 12.93
CA GLU A 62 -10.24 -3.94 12.01
C GLU A 62 -8.84 -3.64 12.57
N TRP A 63 -7.91 -4.56 12.31
CA TRP A 63 -6.51 -4.42 12.67
C TRP A 63 -5.72 -3.78 11.54
N ASN A 64 -4.90 -2.79 11.89
CA ASN A 64 -4.01 -2.07 10.99
C ASN A 64 -2.58 -2.23 11.47
N LEU A 65 -1.71 -2.61 10.57
CA LEU A 65 -0.31 -2.90 10.83
C LEU A 65 0.56 -1.83 10.20
N TYR A 66 1.47 -1.27 11.00
CA TYR A 66 2.57 -0.42 10.53
C TYR A 66 3.89 -1.04 11.00
N ILE A 67 4.80 -1.33 10.07
CA ILE A 67 6.16 -1.78 10.40
C ILE A 67 7.16 -1.03 9.54
N LYS A 68 8.25 -0.58 10.17
CA LYS A 68 9.39 -0.02 9.48
C LYS A 68 10.72 -0.44 10.09
N GLY A 69 11.77 -0.37 9.26
CA GLY A 69 13.14 -0.42 9.72
C GLY A 69 13.97 -1.51 9.04
N PRO A 70 15.25 -1.23 8.78
CA PRO A 70 16.09 -2.06 7.93
C PRO A 70 16.35 -3.43 8.55
N ASN A 71 16.79 -4.38 7.72
CA ASN A 71 17.02 -5.78 8.06
C ASN A 71 15.77 -6.59 8.47
N LEU A 72 14.55 -6.05 8.29
CA LEU A 72 13.32 -6.83 8.44
C LEU A 72 13.05 -7.66 7.18
N LYS A 73 13.25 -8.99 7.26
CA LYS A 73 13.28 -9.92 6.11
C LYS A 73 12.18 -10.97 6.14
N ASN A 74 11.70 -11.33 7.32
CA ASN A 74 10.78 -12.42 7.54
C ASN A 74 9.53 -11.92 8.29
N LEU A 75 8.37 -12.01 7.62
CA LEU A 75 7.06 -11.65 8.18
C LEU A 75 6.16 -12.88 8.39
N SER A 76 6.71 -14.09 8.33
CA SER A 76 5.92 -15.34 8.39
C SER A 76 5.17 -15.53 9.71
N ALA A 77 5.67 -14.97 10.81
CA ALA A 77 4.95 -14.89 12.08
C ALA A 77 3.56 -14.22 11.96
N LEU A 78 3.36 -13.36 10.96
CA LEU A 78 2.13 -12.60 10.76
C LEU A 78 1.07 -13.34 9.91
N LYS A 79 1.36 -14.55 9.42
CA LYS A 79 0.54 -15.27 8.43
C LYS A 79 -0.88 -15.64 8.92
N HIS A 80 -1.12 -15.58 10.22
CA HIS A 80 -2.40 -15.88 10.86
C HIS A 80 -3.20 -14.63 11.21
N ASN A 81 -2.66 -13.45 10.94
CA ASN A 81 -3.31 -12.19 11.20
C ASN A 81 -4.12 -11.73 9.98
N ASP A 82 -5.27 -11.12 10.22
CA ASP A 82 -6.12 -10.58 9.17
C ASP A 82 -6.20 -9.05 9.30
N PHE A 83 -5.32 -8.37 8.56
CA PHE A 83 -5.18 -6.92 8.58
C PHE A 83 -6.05 -6.27 7.50
N SER A 84 -6.57 -5.08 7.80
CA SER A 84 -7.29 -4.23 6.84
C SER A 84 -6.36 -3.24 6.14
N ILE A 85 -5.43 -2.67 6.90
CA ILE A 85 -4.40 -1.77 6.39
C ILE A 85 -3.04 -2.32 6.79
N VAL A 86 -2.13 -2.39 5.83
CA VAL A 86 -0.73 -2.76 6.05
C VAL A 86 0.16 -1.69 5.45
N VAL A 87 1.07 -1.19 6.27
CA VAL A 87 2.10 -0.22 5.87
C VAL A 87 3.46 -0.79 6.22
N LEU A 88 4.32 -0.89 5.21
CA LEU A 88 5.67 -1.40 5.32
C LEU A 88 6.63 -0.34 4.79
N ASP A 89 7.66 0.01 5.56
CA ASP A 89 8.65 1.01 5.15
C ASP A 89 10.08 0.58 5.50
N ASN A 90 11.00 0.68 4.55
CA ASN A 90 12.41 0.37 4.73
C ASN A 90 12.63 -1.06 5.20
N ILE A 91 12.14 -2.04 4.43
CA ILE A 91 12.19 -3.48 4.76
C ILE A 91 12.86 -4.28 3.64
N GLU A 92 13.27 -5.51 3.92
CA GLU A 92 14.05 -6.37 2.99
C GLU A 92 13.33 -7.70 2.68
N VAL A 93 12.00 -7.73 2.80
CA VAL A 93 11.19 -8.89 2.40
C VAL A 93 11.23 -9.08 0.88
N LYS A 94 11.17 -10.34 0.43
CA LYS A 94 11.15 -10.68 -1.01
C LYS A 94 9.74 -10.85 -1.57
N ASP A 95 8.81 -11.23 -0.70
CA ASP A 95 7.43 -11.56 -1.03
C ASP A 95 6.47 -11.13 0.08
N LEU A 96 5.17 -11.27 -0.20
CA LEU A 96 4.07 -10.95 0.71
C LEU A 96 3.29 -12.21 1.17
N ALA A 97 3.94 -13.37 1.28
CA ALA A 97 3.25 -14.62 1.61
C ALA A 97 2.45 -14.57 2.93
N PHE A 98 2.86 -13.73 3.89
CA PHE A 98 2.12 -13.52 5.14
C PHE A 98 0.70 -12.94 4.92
N LEU A 99 0.44 -12.33 3.76
CA LEU A 99 -0.89 -11.80 3.39
C LEU A 99 -1.76 -12.80 2.64
N ALA A 100 -1.26 -14.01 2.33
CA ALA A 100 -1.96 -14.98 1.48
C ALA A 100 -3.36 -15.35 2.00
N ASN A 101 -3.56 -15.34 3.33
CA ASN A 101 -4.84 -15.66 3.95
C ASN A 101 -5.66 -14.44 4.37
N SER A 102 -5.18 -13.22 4.15
CA SER A 102 -5.93 -12.03 4.54
C SER A 102 -7.23 -11.93 3.75
N THR A 103 -8.34 -11.72 4.46
CA THR A 103 -9.68 -11.55 3.87
C THR A 103 -10.15 -10.11 3.94
N LYS A 104 -9.54 -9.30 4.82
CA LYS A 104 -9.93 -7.91 5.08
C LYS A 104 -9.03 -6.86 4.45
N LEU A 105 -7.92 -7.24 3.82
CA LEU A 105 -6.95 -6.29 3.27
C LEU A 105 -7.58 -5.34 2.23
N LYS A 106 -7.67 -4.06 2.59
CA LYS A 106 -8.21 -2.97 1.76
C LYS A 106 -7.13 -2.02 1.28
N GLN A 107 -6.08 -1.84 2.08
CA GLN A 107 -5.01 -0.89 1.79
C GLN A 107 -3.65 -1.50 2.09
N LEU A 108 -2.76 -1.41 1.10
CA LEU A 108 -1.38 -1.83 1.23
C LEU A 108 -0.47 -0.72 0.73
N ILE A 109 0.44 -0.29 1.60
CA ILE A 109 1.46 0.72 1.32
C ILE A 109 2.81 0.07 1.58
N ILE A 110 3.69 0.07 0.59
CA ILE A 110 5.05 -0.41 0.75
C ILE A 110 6.00 0.64 0.21
N GLN A 111 6.94 1.05 1.04
CA GLN A 111 7.98 2.02 0.72
C GLN A 111 9.34 1.42 1.01
N ASN A 112 10.33 1.72 0.17
CA ASN A 112 11.72 1.34 0.42
C ASN A 112 11.88 -0.16 0.69
N ALA A 113 11.39 -0.98 -0.24
CA ALA A 113 11.53 -2.43 -0.18
C ALA A 113 12.16 -2.94 -1.48
N PRO A 114 13.43 -2.61 -1.77
CA PRO A 114 14.05 -2.89 -3.08
C PRO A 114 14.15 -4.38 -3.39
N GLY A 115 14.15 -5.25 -2.37
CA GLY A 115 14.14 -6.71 -2.52
C GLY A 115 12.77 -7.32 -2.81
N LEU A 116 11.67 -6.57 -2.63
CA LEU A 116 10.32 -7.07 -2.86
C LEU A 116 10.08 -7.18 -4.36
N THR A 117 9.85 -8.40 -4.83
CA THR A 117 9.64 -8.70 -6.26
C THR A 117 8.35 -9.48 -6.50
N ASP A 118 7.89 -10.26 -5.52
CA ASP A 118 6.71 -11.11 -5.63
C ASP A 118 5.53 -10.57 -4.80
N ILE A 119 4.47 -10.16 -5.51
CA ILE A 119 3.20 -9.72 -4.92
C ILE A 119 2.04 -10.69 -5.23
N SER A 120 2.33 -11.92 -5.66
CA SER A 120 1.33 -12.93 -6.05
C SER A 120 0.32 -13.25 -4.95
N ALA A 121 0.70 -13.10 -3.68
CA ALA A 121 -0.18 -13.24 -2.52
C ALA A 121 -1.38 -12.26 -2.51
N LEU A 122 -1.34 -11.20 -3.33
CA LEU A 122 -2.42 -10.23 -3.48
C LEU A 122 -3.54 -10.67 -4.44
N ARG A 123 -3.35 -11.79 -5.17
CA ARG A 123 -4.37 -12.32 -6.08
C ARG A 123 -5.70 -12.56 -5.34
N GLY A 124 -6.79 -12.04 -5.91
CA GLY A 124 -8.13 -12.19 -5.37
C GLY A 124 -8.43 -11.37 -4.11
N LYS A 125 -7.51 -10.50 -3.66
CA LYS A 125 -7.76 -9.60 -2.53
C LYS A 125 -8.63 -8.42 -2.96
N SER A 126 -9.51 -7.98 -2.06
CA SER A 126 -10.42 -6.85 -2.30
C SER A 126 -9.74 -5.50 -1.99
N LEU A 127 -8.53 -5.31 -2.54
CA LEU A 127 -7.74 -4.10 -2.37
C LEU A 127 -8.43 -2.89 -3.01
N LYS A 128 -8.45 -1.77 -2.29
CA LYS A 128 -8.95 -0.47 -2.74
C LYS A 128 -7.84 0.54 -2.98
N LYS A 129 -6.75 0.43 -2.20
CA LYS A 129 -5.61 1.35 -2.24
C LYS A 129 -4.32 0.53 -2.26
N PHE A 130 -3.51 0.69 -3.30
CA PHE A 130 -2.26 -0.05 -3.44
C PHE A 130 -1.13 0.87 -3.88
N TYR A 131 -0.16 1.08 -2.99
CA TYR A 131 0.91 2.04 -3.18
C TYR A 131 2.26 1.34 -3.03
N LEU A 132 3.09 1.42 -4.06
CA LEU A 132 4.47 0.91 -4.04
C LEU A 132 5.44 2.02 -4.41
N TYR A 133 6.44 2.22 -3.55
CA TYR A 133 7.53 3.15 -3.77
C TYR A 133 8.85 2.44 -3.56
N ASN A 134 9.78 2.59 -4.50
CA ASN A 134 11.12 2.01 -4.39
C ASN A 134 11.08 0.49 -4.07
N THR A 135 10.52 -0.29 -4.99
CA THR A 135 10.42 -1.75 -4.91
C THR A 135 10.97 -2.41 -6.16
N GLY A 136 11.27 -3.71 -6.08
CA GLY A 136 11.70 -4.52 -7.22
C GLY A 136 10.55 -5.14 -8.01
N VAL A 137 9.29 -4.75 -7.78
CA VAL A 137 8.12 -5.35 -8.41
C VAL A 137 8.01 -4.90 -9.87
N GLU A 138 7.98 -5.88 -10.78
CA GLU A 138 7.82 -5.66 -12.22
C GLU A 138 6.49 -6.23 -12.75
N ASN A 139 5.90 -7.20 -12.05
CA ASN A 139 4.65 -7.85 -12.44
C ASN A 139 3.50 -7.46 -11.50
N PHE A 140 2.47 -6.82 -12.07
CA PHE A 140 1.30 -6.31 -11.37
C PHE A 140 0.01 -7.14 -11.57
N ASP A 141 0.12 -8.32 -12.19
CA ASP A 141 -1.02 -9.20 -12.47
C ASP A 141 -1.85 -9.59 -11.25
N ALA A 142 -1.25 -9.53 -10.06
CA ALA A 142 -1.93 -9.86 -8.82
C ALA A 142 -3.03 -8.85 -8.43
N VAL A 143 -3.01 -7.63 -8.97
CA VAL A 143 -3.87 -6.53 -8.50
C VAL A 143 -4.82 -5.96 -9.56
N TYR A 144 -4.72 -6.38 -10.83
CA TYR A 144 -5.55 -5.81 -11.91
C TYR A 144 -7.06 -6.11 -11.80
N ASP A 145 -7.42 -7.19 -11.12
CA ASP A 145 -8.83 -7.55 -10.90
C ASP A 145 -9.36 -7.05 -9.55
N ALA A 146 -8.51 -6.41 -8.74
CA ALA A 146 -8.93 -5.82 -7.48
C ALA A 146 -9.76 -4.54 -7.72
N PRO A 147 -10.73 -4.22 -6.84
CA PRO A 147 -11.56 -3.03 -6.96
C PRO A 147 -10.80 -1.75 -6.53
N LEU A 148 -9.62 -1.52 -7.11
CA LEU A 148 -8.76 -0.40 -6.79
C LEU A 148 -9.43 0.93 -7.15
N CYS A 149 -9.42 1.84 -6.18
CA CYS A 149 -9.73 3.24 -6.36
C CYS A 149 -8.45 4.07 -6.50
N HIS A 150 -7.39 3.70 -5.78
CA HIS A 150 -6.11 4.41 -5.84
C HIS A 150 -4.96 3.44 -6.14
N LEU A 151 -4.15 3.76 -7.14
CA LEU A 151 -2.96 3.02 -7.53
C LEU A 151 -1.79 3.99 -7.68
N LEU A 152 -0.73 3.81 -6.90
CA LEU A 152 0.45 4.67 -6.93
C LEU A 152 1.69 3.81 -7.11
N LEU A 153 2.36 3.95 -8.25
CA LEU A 153 3.53 3.16 -8.65
C LEU A 153 4.67 4.04 -9.20
N PRO A 154 4.99 5.19 -8.58
CA PRO A 154 5.98 6.10 -9.15
C PRO A 154 7.37 5.45 -9.23
N GLY A 155 8.07 5.71 -10.32
CA GLY A 155 9.38 5.12 -10.64
C GLY A 155 9.37 3.61 -10.79
N SER A 156 8.19 2.97 -10.90
CA SER A 156 8.11 1.53 -11.13
C SER A 156 8.55 1.17 -12.55
N LYS A 157 8.95 -0.08 -12.74
CA LYS A 157 9.39 -0.60 -14.05
C LYS A 157 8.24 -1.06 -14.95
N ILE A 158 7.00 -0.68 -14.62
CA ILE A 158 5.83 -1.08 -15.40
C ILE A 158 5.94 -0.57 -16.84
N SER A 159 5.55 -1.41 -17.80
CA SER A 159 5.61 -1.11 -19.23
C SER A 159 4.32 -1.47 -19.96
N ASP A 160 3.65 -2.56 -19.54
CA ASP A 160 2.38 -3.02 -20.09
C ASP A 160 1.20 -2.57 -19.20
N LEU A 161 0.38 -1.68 -19.76
CA LEU A 161 -0.86 -1.20 -19.14
C LEU A 161 -2.11 -1.89 -19.70
N SER A 162 -1.99 -2.91 -20.56
CA SER A 162 -3.12 -3.54 -21.26
C SER A 162 -4.28 -3.95 -20.35
N LYS A 163 -3.98 -4.38 -19.12
CA LYS A 163 -4.96 -4.81 -18.10
C LYS A 163 -5.56 -3.68 -17.27
N PHE A 164 -5.12 -2.44 -17.42
CA PHE A 164 -5.69 -1.29 -16.69
C PHE A 164 -7.17 -1.06 -17.05
N SER A 165 -7.63 -1.57 -18.20
CA SER A 165 -9.06 -1.59 -18.53
C SER A 165 -9.91 -2.32 -17.49
N ASN A 166 -9.33 -3.20 -16.66
CA ASN A 166 -10.05 -3.91 -15.59
C ASN A 166 -10.28 -3.02 -14.34
N LEU A 167 -9.48 -1.97 -14.17
CA LEU A 167 -9.52 -1.07 -13.00
C LEU A 167 -10.65 -0.05 -13.09
N LYS A 168 -11.89 -0.51 -13.29
CA LYS A 168 -13.07 0.34 -13.55
C LYS A 168 -13.39 1.33 -12.43
N LYS A 169 -12.93 1.07 -11.20
CA LYS A 169 -13.16 1.93 -10.02
C LYS A 169 -12.04 2.93 -9.76
N LEU A 170 -11.02 2.96 -10.61
CA LEU A 170 -9.84 3.79 -10.40
C LEU A 170 -10.21 5.28 -10.50
N THR A 171 -9.96 6.01 -9.41
CA THR A 171 -10.15 7.46 -9.31
C THR A 171 -8.83 8.20 -9.24
N TYR A 172 -7.76 7.52 -8.81
CA TYR A 172 -6.43 8.10 -8.63
C TYR A 172 -5.36 7.14 -9.15
N LEU A 173 -4.56 7.62 -10.11
CA LEU A 173 -3.42 6.93 -10.68
C LEU A 173 -2.15 7.79 -10.63
N ASP A 174 -1.07 7.26 -10.07
CA ASP A 174 0.27 7.84 -10.16
C ASP A 174 1.20 6.85 -10.84
N LEU A 175 1.70 7.23 -12.01
CA LEU A 175 2.71 6.51 -12.79
C LEU A 175 3.88 7.44 -13.13
N SER A 176 4.11 8.48 -12.31
CA SER A 176 5.24 9.38 -12.49
C SER A 176 6.57 8.61 -12.52
N ASP A 177 7.53 9.09 -13.30
CA ASP A 177 8.85 8.49 -13.52
C ASP A 177 8.84 7.04 -14.04
N CYS A 178 7.71 6.53 -14.51
CA CYS A 178 7.62 5.21 -15.16
C CYS A 178 8.04 5.30 -16.63
N SER A 179 9.34 5.46 -16.87
CA SER A 179 9.92 5.75 -18.20
C SER A 179 9.66 4.67 -19.27
N ASN A 180 9.30 3.45 -18.88
CA ASN A 180 9.00 2.35 -19.81
C ASN A 180 7.57 2.39 -20.38
N ILE A 181 6.72 3.31 -19.89
CA ILE A 181 5.34 3.47 -20.39
C ILE A 181 5.36 4.35 -21.64
N HIS A 182 4.87 3.80 -22.75
CA HIS A 182 4.79 4.51 -24.04
C HIS A 182 3.36 4.76 -24.50
N THR A 183 2.41 3.92 -24.08
CA THR A 183 1.01 3.96 -24.52
C THR A 183 0.08 3.83 -23.33
N ILE A 184 -1.04 4.55 -23.35
CA ILE A 184 -2.04 4.56 -22.27
C ILE A 184 -3.46 4.25 -22.76
N ASP A 185 -3.60 3.55 -23.89
CA ASP A 185 -4.88 3.24 -24.54
C ASP A 185 -5.91 2.58 -23.62
N SER A 186 -5.44 1.74 -22.69
CA SER A 186 -6.29 1.07 -21.69
C SER A 186 -6.93 2.02 -20.69
N LEU A 187 -6.38 3.23 -20.49
CA LEU A 187 -6.94 4.23 -19.57
C LEU A 187 -8.23 4.88 -20.10
N LYS A 188 -8.56 4.72 -21.39
CA LYS A 188 -9.84 5.20 -21.96
C LYS A 188 -11.04 4.65 -21.20
N ASP A 189 -10.92 3.42 -20.68
CA ASP A 189 -11.97 2.71 -19.97
C ASP A 189 -12.08 3.07 -18.48
N CYS A 190 -11.09 3.79 -17.92
CA CYS A 190 -11.09 4.28 -16.55
C CYS A 190 -11.97 5.52 -16.44
N ASN A 191 -13.30 5.35 -16.46
CA ASN A 191 -14.27 6.45 -16.55
C ASN A 191 -14.41 7.27 -15.27
N HIS A 192 -13.96 6.73 -14.13
CA HIS A 192 -14.00 7.44 -12.84
C HIS A 192 -12.68 8.12 -12.49
N LEU A 193 -11.69 8.10 -13.39
CA LEU A 193 -10.37 8.67 -13.13
C LEU A 193 -10.47 10.19 -12.99
N LYS A 194 -10.03 10.71 -11.84
CA LYS A 194 -10.08 12.12 -11.47
C LYS A 194 -8.71 12.73 -11.20
N LYS A 195 -7.75 11.92 -10.77
CA LYS A 195 -6.37 12.35 -10.52
C LYS A 195 -5.41 11.45 -11.29
N ILE A 196 -4.55 12.04 -12.10
CA ILE A 196 -3.54 11.31 -12.85
C ILE A 196 -2.20 12.07 -12.87
N ASP A 197 -1.11 11.33 -12.68
CA ASP A 197 0.26 11.79 -12.92
C ASP A 197 0.97 10.81 -13.86
N LEU A 198 1.43 11.32 -15.00
CA LEU A 198 2.23 10.60 -15.99
C LEU A 198 3.57 11.31 -16.23
N SER A 199 3.99 12.20 -15.34
CA SER A 199 5.24 12.94 -15.50
C SER A 199 6.44 12.00 -15.63
N GLY A 200 7.42 12.35 -16.48
CA GLY A 200 8.62 11.53 -16.68
C GLY A 200 8.38 10.17 -17.35
N THR A 201 7.18 9.92 -17.87
CA THR A 201 6.90 8.75 -18.73
C THR A 201 7.31 9.02 -20.18
N SER A 202 7.32 7.96 -21.02
CA SER A 202 7.59 8.06 -22.46
C SER A 202 6.31 8.14 -23.30
N VAL A 203 5.18 8.55 -22.69
CA VAL A 203 3.88 8.67 -23.37
C VAL A 203 3.90 9.81 -24.38
N ASN A 204 3.50 9.51 -25.62
CA ASN A 204 3.47 10.50 -26.71
C ASN A 204 2.06 10.81 -27.24
N ASP A 205 1.05 10.03 -26.83
CA ASP A 205 -0.36 10.26 -27.14
C ASP A 205 -1.20 10.17 -25.86
N VAL A 206 -1.94 11.26 -25.58
CA VAL A 206 -2.87 11.37 -24.45
C VAL A 206 -4.33 11.42 -24.89
N SER A 207 -4.61 11.14 -26.16
CA SER A 207 -5.97 10.99 -26.69
C SER A 207 -6.87 10.01 -25.91
N PRO A 208 -6.36 8.93 -25.28
CA PRO A 208 -7.18 8.07 -24.41
C PRO A 208 -7.79 8.78 -23.20
N LEU A 209 -7.28 9.96 -22.83
CA LEU A 209 -7.76 10.76 -21.71
C LEU A 209 -8.76 11.85 -22.12
N TYR A 210 -9.05 11.99 -23.41
CA TYR A 210 -9.96 13.02 -23.91
C TYR A 210 -11.39 12.81 -23.40
N GLY A 211 -12.08 13.92 -23.12
CA GLY A 211 -13.45 13.92 -22.60
C GLY A 211 -13.57 13.56 -21.11
N LYS A 212 -12.46 13.27 -20.43
CA LYS A 212 -12.43 13.07 -18.96
C LYS A 212 -12.22 14.41 -18.26
N GLU A 213 -12.82 14.55 -17.09
CA GLU A 213 -12.65 15.73 -16.21
C GLU A 213 -11.72 15.36 -15.06
N PHE A 214 -10.60 16.07 -14.95
CA PHE A 214 -9.57 15.84 -13.93
C PHE A 214 -9.57 16.95 -12.88
N ASP A 215 -9.48 16.53 -11.61
CA ASP A 215 -9.18 17.41 -10.48
C ASP A 215 -7.68 17.69 -10.39
N TYR A 216 -6.86 16.72 -10.81
CA TYR A 216 -5.40 16.80 -10.88
C TYR A 216 -4.91 16.05 -12.12
N PHE A 217 -4.05 16.71 -12.90
CA PHE A 217 -3.50 16.17 -14.14
C PHE A 217 -2.08 16.69 -14.31
N GLU A 218 -1.11 15.78 -14.30
CA GLU A 218 0.31 16.09 -14.44
C GLU A 218 0.94 15.23 -15.55
N ILE A 219 1.69 15.89 -16.44
CA ILE A 219 2.32 15.30 -17.62
C ILE A 219 3.68 15.94 -17.93
N ASP A 220 4.30 16.59 -16.95
CA ASP A 220 5.62 17.19 -17.14
C ASP A 220 6.65 16.16 -17.65
N ASN A 221 7.53 16.58 -18.55
CA ASN A 221 8.61 15.75 -19.10
C ASN A 221 8.18 14.50 -19.89
N ILE A 222 7.01 14.52 -20.56
CA ILE A 222 6.65 13.48 -21.54
C ILE A 222 6.90 13.93 -22.99
N PRO A 223 7.21 13.03 -23.93
CA PRO A 223 7.59 13.36 -25.32
C PRO A 223 6.41 13.76 -26.23
N ILE A 224 5.39 14.48 -25.74
CA ILE A 224 4.26 14.93 -26.56
C ILE A 224 4.72 16.01 -27.54
N ALA A 225 4.49 15.79 -28.83
CA ALA A 225 4.57 16.84 -29.83
C ALA A 225 3.52 17.92 -29.48
N SER A 226 3.96 19.18 -29.41
CA SER A 226 3.32 20.39 -28.89
C SER A 226 1.91 20.78 -29.41
N LYS A 227 1.12 19.87 -29.98
CA LYS A 227 -0.15 20.14 -30.68
C LYS A 227 -1.37 19.33 -30.21
N GLY A 228 -1.25 18.48 -29.18
CA GLY A 228 -2.32 17.53 -28.84
C GLY A 228 -3.21 17.88 -27.64
N ILE A 229 -2.70 18.56 -26.61
CA ILE A 229 -3.38 18.62 -25.31
C ILE A 229 -4.64 19.50 -25.41
N PRO A 230 -5.86 18.95 -25.25
CA PRO A 230 -7.07 19.76 -25.31
C PRO A 230 -7.11 20.74 -24.13
N VAL A 231 -7.47 21.99 -24.45
CA VAL A 231 -7.53 23.15 -23.53
C VAL A 231 -8.45 22.92 -22.31
N ASN A 232 -9.33 21.89 -22.36
CA ASN A 232 -10.20 21.51 -21.25
C ASN A 232 -9.52 20.74 -20.12
N ILE A 233 -8.26 20.32 -20.29
CA ILE A 233 -7.44 19.87 -19.17
C ILE A 233 -7.01 21.12 -18.42
N THR A 234 -7.89 21.58 -17.52
CA THR A 234 -7.58 22.71 -16.64
C THR A 234 -6.50 22.24 -15.68
N LEU A 235 -5.25 22.62 -15.95
CA LEU A 235 -4.12 22.43 -15.06
C LEU A 235 -4.40 23.21 -13.76
N LYS A 236 -5.10 22.61 -12.81
CA LYS A 236 -5.08 23.08 -11.44
C LYS A 236 -3.73 22.70 -10.86
N LYS A 237 -2.73 23.55 -11.12
CA LYS A 237 -1.49 23.58 -10.34
C LYS A 237 -1.88 23.85 -8.89
N THR A 238 -2.10 22.78 -8.15
CA THR A 238 -2.29 22.84 -6.70
C THR A 238 -1.09 22.17 -6.11
N GLU A 239 -0.29 22.93 -5.36
CA GLU A 239 0.97 22.52 -4.72
C GLU A 239 0.80 21.42 -3.65
N GLU A 240 -0.39 20.82 -3.55
CA GLU A 240 -0.62 19.58 -2.84
C GLU A 240 -0.04 18.42 -3.65
N LYS A 241 1.30 18.32 -3.67
CA LYS A 241 2.01 17.05 -3.93
C LYS A 241 1.23 15.93 -3.26
N MET A 242 1.12 14.77 -3.92
CA MET A 242 0.43 13.55 -3.50
C MET A 242 0.75 13.10 -2.05
N LYS A 243 0.30 13.86 -1.04
CA LYS A 243 0.63 13.71 0.39
C LYS A 243 -0.40 12.90 1.16
N GLU A 244 -1.39 12.31 0.48
CA GLU A 244 -2.41 11.47 1.12
C GLU A 244 -1.83 10.19 1.79
N ILE A 245 -0.52 9.94 1.61
CA ILE A 245 0.22 8.88 2.27
C ILE A 245 1.24 9.54 3.19
N VAL A 246 0.84 9.97 4.39
CA VAL A 246 1.53 9.77 5.71
C VAL A 246 0.65 10.39 6.83
N GLU A 247 -0.66 10.07 6.93
CA GLU A 247 -1.43 10.42 8.15
C GLU A 247 -1.87 9.21 8.98
N ILE A 248 -1.48 8.00 8.58
CA ILE A 248 -1.86 6.77 9.30
C ILE A 248 -0.85 6.42 10.42
N GLY A 249 0.30 7.10 10.46
CA GLY A 249 1.34 6.89 11.48
C GLY A 249 1.78 8.20 12.13
N GLY A 250 1.10 8.58 13.21
CA GLY A 250 1.64 9.51 14.21
C GLY A 250 1.21 10.98 14.09
N ASN A 251 -0.04 11.28 14.44
CA ASN A 251 -0.30 12.51 15.19
C ASN A 251 -0.12 12.19 16.68
N ARG A 252 1.07 12.52 17.21
CA ARG A 252 1.28 12.86 18.61
C ARG A 252 2.11 14.12 18.70
#